data_AF-A0A928X1D0-F1
#
_entry.id   AF-A0A928X1D0-F1
#
_cell.length_a   1.000
_cell.length_b   1.000
_cell.length_c   1.000
_cell.angle_alpha   90.00
_cell.angle_beta   90.00
_cell.angle_gamma   90.00
#
_symmetry.space_group_name_H-M   'P 1'
#
loop_
_entity.id
_entity.type
_entity.pdbx_description
1 polymer ?
#
loop_
_entity_poly.entity_id
_entity_poly.type
_entity_poly.pdbx_seq_one_letter_code
_entity_poly.pdbx_strand_id
1 'polypeptide(L)'
;MIRRSALLATAIALSSFTVSASKASAEDLVVPFEANIDGSCNLNLIAPGVLARDFSNSYAIAAGFEGGQFAQVEADCNTPAEISASAPVQTAGPELVLMSAESYLIGGSTVIGPAGNNMAQVFNGPNFLEVDMYLESETPITSGDYGFEVTLTATPN
;
A
#
# COMPACT_ATOMS: atom_id res chain seq x y z
N MET A 1 44.79 97.66 -42.85
CA MET A 1 44.62 97.90 -41.40
C MET A 1 43.35 97.19 -40.95
N ILE A 2 43.44 96.35 -39.91
CA ILE A 2 42.45 96.21 -38.80
C ILE A 2 41.06 95.65 -39.21
N ARG A 3 40.42 94.65 -38.61
CA ARG A 3 40.66 93.64 -37.55
C ARG A 3 39.27 93.01 -37.27
N ARG A 4 39.25 91.80 -36.70
CA ARG A 4 38.18 91.19 -35.84
C ARG A 4 37.02 90.50 -36.57
N SER A 5 36.83 89.18 -36.49
CA SER A 5 36.56 88.26 -35.35
C SER A 5 35.06 88.03 -35.13
N ALA A 6 34.72 86.80 -34.71
CA ALA A 6 33.45 86.29 -34.14
C ALA A 6 32.61 85.45 -35.11
N LEU A 7 32.07 84.27 -34.77
CA LEU A 7 32.19 83.42 -33.59
C LEU A 7 31.58 82.04 -33.98
N LEU A 8 32.16 80.96 -33.48
CA LEU A 8 31.59 79.60 -33.51
C LEU A 8 30.26 79.56 -32.75
N ALA A 9 29.27 78.83 -33.29
CA ALA A 9 28.13 78.33 -32.52
C ALA A 9 27.76 76.92 -33.03
N THR A 10 28.44 75.90 -32.49
CA THR A 10 28.08 74.49 -32.68
C THR A 10 27.01 74.12 -31.64
N ALA A 11 25.77 73.97 -32.09
CA ALA A 11 24.68 73.46 -31.27
C ALA A 11 24.79 71.93 -31.16
N ILE A 12 25.20 71.44 -29.98
CA ILE A 12 25.19 70.00 -29.66
C ILE A 12 23.78 69.67 -29.17
N ALA A 13 22.99 69.00 -30.02
CA ALA A 13 21.70 68.45 -29.66
C ALA A 13 21.90 67.20 -28.79
N LEU A 14 21.64 67.33 -27.49
CA LEU A 14 21.56 66.22 -26.54
C LEU A 14 20.23 65.49 -26.74
N SER A 15 20.23 64.44 -27.56
CA SER A 15 19.12 63.50 -27.66
C SER A 15 19.06 62.64 -26.40
N SER A 16 18.08 62.90 -25.53
CA SER A 16 17.80 62.09 -24.35
C SER A 16 17.12 60.79 -24.78
N PHE A 17 17.87 59.69 -24.80
CA PHE A 17 17.30 58.35 -24.98
C PHE A 17 16.69 57.87 -23.67
N THR A 18 15.37 57.97 -23.54
CA THR A 18 14.64 57.30 -22.45
C THR A 18 14.60 55.80 -22.76
N VAL A 19 15.52 55.04 -22.17
CA VAL A 19 15.48 53.57 -22.18
C VAL A 19 14.30 53.13 -21.34
N SER A 20 13.18 52.81 -22.00
CA SER A 20 12.02 52.19 -21.35
C SER A 20 12.41 50.75 -21.01
N ALA A 21 12.80 50.49 -19.76
CA ALA A 21 13.00 49.14 -19.27
C ALA A 21 11.63 48.43 -19.24
N SER A 22 11.44 47.48 -20.16
CA SER A 22 10.25 46.64 -20.21
C SER A 22 10.13 45.89 -18.88
N LYS A 23 9.09 46.17 -18.09
CA LYS A 23 8.74 45.35 -16.93
C LYS A 23 8.25 44.01 -17.48
N ALA A 24 9.02 42.95 -17.22
CA ALA A 24 8.57 41.60 -17.52
C ALA A 24 7.25 41.35 -16.79
N SER A 25 6.23 40.98 -17.57
CA SER A 25 4.96 40.47 -17.05
C SER A 25 5.23 39.09 -16.45
N ALA A 26 4.85 38.86 -15.20
CA ALA A 26 4.78 37.52 -14.65
C ALA A 26 3.49 36.89 -15.15
N GLU A 27 3.60 35.82 -15.93
CA GLU A 27 2.47 35.01 -16.37
C GLU A 27 2.43 33.73 -15.56
N ASP A 28 1.29 33.47 -14.92
CA ASP A 28 1.03 32.21 -14.22
C ASP A 28 0.56 31.16 -15.25
N LEU A 29 1.23 30.00 -15.27
CA LEU A 29 0.88 28.87 -16.12
C LEU A 29 0.40 27.72 -15.24
N VAL A 30 -0.85 27.30 -15.43
CA VAL A 30 -1.36 26.05 -14.85
C VAL A 30 -0.89 24.89 -15.71
N VAL A 31 -0.11 23.98 -15.12
CA VAL A 31 0.37 22.76 -15.78
C VAL A 31 -0.46 21.58 -15.25
N PRO A 32 -1.31 20.95 -16.08
CA PRO A 32 -2.04 19.78 -15.65
C PRO A 32 -1.11 18.57 -15.55
N PHE A 33 -1.37 17.72 -14.55
CA PHE A 33 -0.77 16.40 -14.43
C PHE A 33 -1.88 15.36 -14.52
N GLU A 34 -1.69 14.36 -15.36
CA GLU A 34 -2.56 13.19 -15.46
C GLU A 34 -1.76 11.96 -15.05
N ALA A 35 -2.40 11.04 -14.33
CA ALA A 35 -1.85 9.74 -14.00
C ALA A 35 -2.84 8.66 -14.41
N ASN A 36 -2.33 7.60 -15.02
CA ASN A 36 -3.06 6.36 -15.19
C ASN A 36 -2.49 5.35 -14.18
N ILE A 37 -3.35 4.80 -13.32
CA ILE A 37 -2.97 3.75 -12.38
C ILE A 37 -3.41 2.44 -13.00
N ASP A 38 -2.47 1.76 -13.65
CA ASP A 38 -2.68 0.44 -14.20
C ASP A 38 -2.52 -0.59 -13.06
N GLY A 39 -3.60 -1.28 -12.71
CA GLY A 39 -3.62 -2.30 -11.65
C GLY A 39 -4.05 -1.76 -10.28
N SER A 40 -5.22 -2.19 -9.84
CA SER A 40 -5.75 -2.00 -8.50
C SER A 40 -6.43 -3.29 -8.05
N CYS A 41 -6.24 -3.67 -6.81
CA CYS A 41 -7.00 -4.75 -6.19
C CYS A 41 -7.58 -4.31 -4.85
N ASN A 42 -8.89 -4.52 -4.70
CA ASN A 42 -9.60 -4.25 -3.47
C ASN A 42 -9.76 -5.56 -2.68
N LEU A 43 -9.29 -5.56 -1.44
CA LEU A 43 -9.48 -6.67 -0.51
C LEU A 43 -10.60 -6.31 0.47
N ASN A 44 -11.64 -7.13 0.49
CA ASN A 44 -12.81 -6.91 1.33
C ASN A 44 -13.04 -8.10 2.27
N LEU A 45 -13.11 -7.85 3.57
CA LEU A 45 -13.44 -8.88 4.55
C LEU A 45 -14.95 -9.17 4.47
N ILE A 46 -15.30 -10.41 4.12
CA ILE A 46 -16.70 -10.87 4.08
C ILE A 46 -17.11 -11.35 5.46
N ALA A 47 -16.27 -12.19 6.10
CA ALA A 47 -16.53 -12.75 7.41
C ALA A 47 -15.23 -12.94 8.20
N PRO A 48 -15.18 -12.61 9.50
CA PRO A 48 -14.03 -12.90 10.34
C PRO A 48 -13.88 -14.41 10.57
N GLY A 49 -12.65 -14.85 10.81
CA GLY A 49 -12.37 -16.22 11.21
C GLY A 49 -12.63 -16.47 12.69
N VAL A 50 -12.74 -17.74 13.06
CA VAL A 50 -12.85 -18.22 14.44
C VAL A 50 -11.74 -19.25 14.66
N LEU A 51 -10.94 -19.06 15.70
CA LEU A 51 -9.94 -20.05 16.10
C LEU A 51 -10.55 -20.99 17.14
N ALA A 52 -10.28 -22.28 16.99
CA ALA A 52 -10.55 -23.27 18.01
C ALA A 52 -9.23 -23.88 18.49
N ARG A 53 -9.23 -24.41 19.72
CA ARG A 53 -8.12 -25.19 20.25
C ARG A 53 -8.26 -26.64 19.82
N ASP A 54 -7.14 -27.29 19.52
CA ASP A 54 -7.13 -28.72 19.27
C ASP A 54 -7.59 -29.48 20.53
N PHE A 55 -8.60 -30.34 20.39
CA PHE A 55 -9.11 -31.17 21.49
C PHE A 55 -8.11 -32.23 21.95
N SER A 56 -7.20 -32.63 21.07
CA SER A 56 -6.14 -33.60 21.33
C SER A 56 -4.83 -32.98 21.79
N ASN A 57 -4.64 -31.67 21.54
CA ASN A 57 -3.42 -30.94 21.84
C ASN A 57 -3.72 -29.54 22.43
N SER A 58 -3.44 -29.34 23.72
CA SER A 58 -3.66 -28.05 24.37
C SER A 58 -2.71 -26.94 23.94
N TYR A 59 -1.74 -27.21 23.06
CA TYR A 59 -0.70 -26.27 22.65
C TYR A 59 -0.99 -25.60 21.30
N ALA A 60 -2.02 -26.03 20.58
CA ALA A 60 -2.34 -25.52 19.26
C ALA A 60 -3.74 -24.90 19.18
N ILE A 61 -3.85 -23.78 18.47
CA ILE A 61 -5.12 -23.19 18.04
C ILE A 61 -5.08 -22.96 16.53
N ALA A 62 -6.17 -23.27 15.84
CA ALA A 62 -6.28 -23.06 14.41
C ALA A 62 -7.73 -22.80 13.99
N ALA A 63 -7.91 -22.16 12.84
CA ALA A 63 -9.24 -22.02 12.25
C ALA A 63 -9.71 -23.34 11.60
N GLY A 64 -8.78 -24.21 11.19
CA GLY A 64 -9.09 -25.54 10.63
C GLY A 64 -9.46 -26.61 11.66
N PHE A 65 -9.39 -26.33 12.96
CA PHE A 65 -9.78 -27.27 14.01
C PHE A 65 -11.30 -27.32 14.20
N GLU A 66 -11.77 -28.39 14.85
CA GLU A 66 -13.20 -28.55 15.15
C GLU A 66 -13.71 -27.38 16.00
N GLY A 67 -14.72 -26.67 15.48
CA GLY A 67 -15.27 -25.45 16.09
C GLY A 67 -14.63 -24.14 15.58
N GLY A 68 -13.55 -24.24 14.80
CA GLY A 68 -12.94 -23.10 14.08
C GLY A 68 -13.63 -22.82 12.75
N GLN A 69 -13.34 -21.65 12.18
CA GLN A 69 -13.83 -21.17 10.89
C GLN A 69 -12.78 -20.29 10.22
N PHE A 70 -12.48 -20.53 8.94
CA PHE A 70 -11.59 -19.65 8.17
C PHE A 70 -12.19 -18.26 7.99
N ALA A 71 -11.35 -17.22 7.94
CA ALA A 71 -11.82 -15.90 7.54
C ALA A 71 -12.11 -15.89 6.04
N GLN A 72 -13.13 -15.16 5.60
CA GLN A 72 -13.51 -15.07 4.19
C GLN A 72 -13.22 -13.68 3.64
N VAL A 73 -12.52 -13.62 2.51
CA VAL A 73 -12.09 -12.39 1.87
C VAL A 73 -12.44 -12.42 0.38
N GLU A 74 -12.93 -11.31 -0.14
CA GLU A 74 -13.06 -11.06 -1.58
C GLU A 74 -11.86 -10.22 -2.04
N ALA A 75 -11.18 -10.69 -3.09
CA ALA A 75 -10.18 -9.94 -3.82
C ALA A 75 -10.75 -9.57 -5.20
N ASP A 76 -11.13 -8.30 -5.38
CA ASP A 76 -11.62 -7.76 -6.65
C ASP A 76 -10.50 -6.94 -7.32
N CYS A 77 -9.84 -7.54 -8.30
CA CYS A 77 -8.69 -6.95 -8.98
C CYS A 77 -9.02 -6.61 -10.45
N ASN A 78 -8.58 -5.46 -10.95
CA ASN A 78 -8.75 -5.11 -12.38
C ASN A 78 -7.62 -5.65 -13.28
N THR A 79 -6.54 -6.15 -12.69
CA THR A 79 -5.44 -6.90 -13.33
C THR A 79 -5.14 -8.14 -12.49
N PRO A 80 -4.55 -9.21 -13.07
CA PRO A 80 -4.05 -10.33 -12.27
C PRO A 80 -3.11 -9.84 -11.16
N ALA A 81 -3.19 -10.47 -10.00
CA ALA A 81 -2.39 -10.12 -8.84
C ALA A 81 -2.00 -11.35 -8.04
N GLU A 82 -1.00 -11.19 -7.18
CA GLU A 82 -0.60 -12.14 -6.16
C GLU A 82 -0.99 -11.59 -4.80
N ILE A 83 -1.80 -12.34 -4.05
CA ILE A 83 -2.18 -12.01 -2.68
C ILE A 83 -1.27 -12.79 -1.74
N SER A 84 -0.62 -12.10 -0.81
CA SER A 84 0.20 -12.72 0.25
C SER A 84 -0.41 -12.46 1.63
N ALA A 85 -0.23 -13.41 2.55
CA ALA A 85 -0.64 -13.27 3.95
C ALA A 85 0.58 -13.18 4.88
N SER A 86 0.57 -12.21 5.80
CA SER A 86 1.60 -12.08 6.84
C SER A 86 1.45 -13.16 7.92
N ALA A 87 2.53 -13.43 8.67
CA ALA A 87 2.39 -14.20 9.90
C ALA A 87 1.33 -13.56 10.84
N PRO A 88 0.56 -14.36 11.60
CA PRO A 88 -0.40 -13.85 12.57
C PRO A 88 0.27 -13.04 13.69
N VAL A 89 -0.43 -12.00 14.15
CA VAL A 89 0.02 -11.16 15.26
C VAL A 89 -0.98 -11.19 16.40
N GLN A 90 -0.45 -11.46 17.60
CA GLN A 90 -1.00 -11.15 18.93
C GLN A 90 -1.72 -9.80 19.05
N THR A 91 -3.06 -9.70 19.08
CA THR A 91 -3.74 -8.41 19.34
C THR A 91 -4.51 -8.34 20.65
N ALA A 92 -4.96 -9.47 21.19
CA ALA A 92 -5.68 -9.51 22.48
C ALA A 92 -5.51 -10.85 23.22
N GLY A 93 -5.87 -10.84 24.51
CA GLY A 93 -5.88 -12.03 25.37
C GLY A 93 -4.57 -12.24 26.15
N PRO A 94 -4.45 -13.38 26.86
CA PRO A 94 -3.23 -13.78 27.54
C PRO A 94 -2.06 -13.94 26.56
N GLU A 95 -0.87 -13.44 26.91
CA GLU A 95 0.31 -13.56 26.06
C GLU A 95 0.66 -15.03 25.79
N LEU A 96 0.78 -15.41 24.53
CA LEU A 96 1.27 -16.72 24.13
C LEU A 96 2.74 -16.63 23.74
N VAL A 97 3.56 -17.53 24.29
CA VAL A 97 4.89 -17.78 23.76
C VAL A 97 4.74 -18.76 22.61
N LEU A 98 4.83 -18.27 21.37
CA LEU A 98 4.57 -19.04 20.16
C LEU A 98 5.83 -19.74 19.67
N MET A 99 5.73 -21.05 19.44
CA MET A 99 6.71 -21.84 18.70
C MET A 99 6.60 -21.59 17.20
N SER A 100 5.35 -21.53 16.70
CA SER A 100 5.04 -21.28 15.30
C SER A 100 3.76 -20.45 15.19
N ALA A 101 3.73 -19.61 14.16
CA ALA A 101 2.57 -18.79 13.81
C ALA A 101 2.50 -18.65 12.30
N GLU A 102 1.51 -19.31 11.69
CA GLU A 102 1.38 -19.41 10.24
C GLU A 102 -0.04 -19.04 9.81
N SER A 103 -0.16 -18.45 8.63
CA SER A 103 -1.44 -18.12 8.01
C SER A 103 -1.48 -18.67 6.59
N TYR A 104 -2.51 -19.39 6.19
CA TYR A 104 -2.61 -19.99 4.86
C TYR A 104 -3.72 -19.33 4.05
N LEU A 105 -3.44 -19.07 2.77
CA LEU A 105 -4.46 -18.66 1.81
C LEU A 105 -5.00 -19.89 1.08
N ILE A 106 -6.32 -20.03 1.08
CA ILE A 106 -7.04 -21.12 0.43
C ILE A 106 -7.96 -20.47 -0.62
N GLY A 107 -7.97 -20.99 -1.84
CA GLY A 107 -8.71 -20.40 -2.97
C GLY A 107 -7.82 -19.76 -4.04
N GLY A 108 -8.43 -19.25 -5.11
CA GLY A 108 -7.73 -18.86 -6.34
C GLY A 108 -7.15 -20.05 -7.14
N SER A 109 -6.31 -19.79 -8.15
CA SER A 109 -5.46 -20.86 -8.71
C SER A 109 -4.28 -21.06 -7.76
N THR A 110 -4.52 -21.76 -6.66
CA THR A 110 -3.57 -21.86 -5.54
C THR A 110 -2.29 -22.57 -5.98
N VAL A 111 -1.14 -21.90 -5.86
CA VAL A 111 0.18 -22.55 -5.85
C VAL A 111 0.60 -22.60 -4.39
N ILE A 112 0.37 -23.75 -3.74
CA ILE A 112 0.82 -23.98 -2.36
C ILE A 112 2.35 -24.16 -2.41
N GLY A 113 3.09 -23.08 -2.17
CA GLY A 113 4.54 -23.14 -2.01
C GLY A 113 4.90 -23.71 -0.62
N PRO A 114 5.87 -24.63 -0.52
CA PRO A 114 6.36 -25.08 0.77
C PRO A 114 7.18 -23.96 1.43
N ALA A 115 6.84 -23.63 2.68
CA ALA A 115 7.54 -22.71 3.58
C ALA A 115 7.53 -21.22 3.17
N GLY A 116 6.70 -20.44 3.87
CA GLY A 116 6.97 -19.02 4.13
C GLY A 116 6.38 -18.00 3.15
N ASN A 117 5.87 -18.43 1.98
CA ASN A 117 5.25 -17.53 1.01
C ASN A 117 3.81 -18.00 0.74
N ASN A 118 2.91 -17.77 1.71
CA ASN A 118 1.48 -18.08 1.56
C ASN A 118 0.85 -17.11 0.56
N MET A 119 0.94 -17.49 -0.72
CA MET A 119 0.55 -16.67 -1.86
C MET A 119 -0.57 -17.32 -2.64
N ALA A 120 -1.54 -16.51 -3.07
CA ALA A 120 -2.63 -16.92 -3.95
C ALA A 120 -2.63 -16.05 -5.20
N GLN A 121 -2.65 -16.69 -6.36
CA GLN A 121 -2.84 -15.98 -7.63
C GLN A 121 -4.33 -15.74 -7.85
N VAL A 122 -4.67 -14.48 -8.13
CA VAL A 122 -6.02 -14.02 -8.42
C VAL A 122 -6.08 -13.43 -9.82
N PHE A 123 -7.18 -13.72 -10.53
CA PHE A 123 -7.41 -13.22 -11.88
C PHE A 123 -8.18 -11.90 -11.84
N ASN A 124 -8.42 -11.30 -13.00
CA ASN A 124 -9.25 -10.11 -13.09
C ASN A 124 -10.70 -10.41 -12.66
N GLY A 125 -11.29 -9.48 -11.90
CA GLY A 125 -12.61 -9.61 -11.29
C GLY A 125 -12.57 -10.17 -9.86
N PRO A 126 -13.73 -10.58 -9.32
CA PRO A 126 -13.84 -11.05 -7.96
C PRO A 126 -13.30 -12.47 -7.80
N ASN A 127 -12.44 -12.66 -6.80
CA ASN A 127 -11.90 -13.94 -6.36
C ASN A 127 -12.20 -14.12 -4.87
N PHE A 128 -12.69 -15.28 -4.47
CA PHE A 128 -12.97 -15.59 -3.07
C PHE A 128 -11.81 -16.37 -2.48
N LEU A 129 -11.29 -15.87 -1.36
CA LEU A 129 -10.18 -16.44 -0.61
C LEU A 129 -10.65 -16.75 0.81
N GLU A 130 -10.13 -17.84 1.35
CA GLU A 130 -10.22 -18.19 2.76
C GLU A 130 -8.83 -18.01 3.39
N VAL A 131 -8.80 -17.49 4.61
CA VAL A 131 -7.58 -17.36 5.41
C VAL A 131 -7.68 -18.30 6.59
N ASP A 132 -6.84 -19.33 6.59
CA ASP A 132 -6.59 -20.19 7.75
C ASP A 132 -5.44 -19.60 8.57
N MET A 133 -5.42 -19.94 9.85
CA MET A 133 -4.38 -19.58 10.79
C MET A 133 -4.08 -20.80 11.64
N TYR A 134 -2.81 -21.09 11.84
CA TYR A 134 -2.32 -22.12 12.75
C TYR A 134 -1.27 -21.52 13.68
N LEU A 135 -1.46 -21.73 14.98
CA LEU A 135 -0.58 -21.25 16.03
C LEU A 135 -0.23 -22.40 16.95
N GLU A 136 1.05 -22.55 17.28
CA GLU A 136 1.53 -23.51 18.26
C GLU A 136 2.31 -22.76 19.35
N SER A 137 2.01 -23.03 20.62
CA SER A 137 2.65 -22.40 21.76
C SER A 137 3.65 -23.34 22.45
N GLU A 138 4.66 -22.76 23.10
CA GLU A 138 5.60 -23.49 23.97
C GLU A 138 4.93 -24.02 25.25
N THR A 139 3.80 -23.43 25.64
CA THR A 139 3.07 -23.76 26.88
C THR A 139 1.60 -24.07 26.57
N PRO A 140 0.90 -24.86 27.42
CA PRO A 140 -0.53 -25.11 27.24
C PRO A 140 -1.32 -23.80 27.16
N ILE A 141 -2.17 -23.68 26.14
CA ILE A 141 -3.02 -22.52 25.92
C ILE A 141 -4.11 -22.50 26.99
N THR A 142 -4.05 -21.49 27.85
CA THR A 142 -5.04 -21.28 28.92
C THR A 142 -6.41 -20.90 28.35
N SER A 143 -7.45 -21.05 29.16
CA SER A 143 -8.78 -20.58 28.74
C SER A 143 -8.85 -19.05 28.75
N GLY A 144 -9.44 -18.47 27.72
CA GLY A 144 -9.62 -17.03 27.58
C GLY A 144 -10.00 -16.66 26.16
N ASP A 145 -10.34 -15.39 25.96
CA ASP A 145 -10.56 -14.82 24.62
C ASP A 145 -9.22 -14.32 24.09
N TYR A 146 -8.88 -14.73 22.87
CA TYR A 146 -7.65 -14.34 22.18
C TYR A 146 -8.01 -13.61 20.89
N GLY A 147 -7.22 -12.59 20.56
CA GLY A 147 -7.35 -11.84 19.31
C GLY A 147 -6.07 -11.97 18.49
N PHE A 148 -6.23 -12.21 17.19
CA PHE A 148 -5.13 -12.24 16.23
C PHE A 148 -5.51 -11.51 14.95
N GLU A 149 -4.51 -10.95 14.29
CA GLU A 149 -4.67 -10.31 12.98
C GLU A 149 -3.64 -10.85 11.99
N VAL A 150 -4.04 -10.87 10.71
CA VAL A 150 -3.19 -11.17 9.55
C VAL A 150 -3.38 -10.04 8.56
N THR A 151 -2.27 -9.56 7.98
CA THR A 151 -2.30 -8.57 6.91
C THR A 151 -2.25 -9.27 5.57
N LEU A 152 -3.21 -8.96 4.70
CA LEU A 152 -3.19 -9.39 3.30
C LEU A 152 -2.62 -8.28 2.42
N THR A 153 -1.69 -8.63 1.53
CA THR A 153 -1.07 -7.69 0.58
C THR A 153 -1.27 -8.18 -0.84
N ALA A 154 -1.89 -7.34 -1.68
CA ALA A 154 -2.05 -7.59 -3.11
C ALA A 154 -0.90 -6.93 -3.90
N THR A 155 -0.17 -7.72 -4.70
CA THR A 155 0.88 -7.25 -5.60
C THR A 155 0.44 -7.50 -7.05
N PRO A 156 0.29 -6.46 -7.90
CA PRO A 156 -0.03 -6.65 -9.31
C PRO A 156 1.03 -7.51 -10.02
N ASN A 157 0.58 -8.40 -10.92
CA ASN A 157 1.44 -9.23 -11.77
C ASN A 157 1.65 -8.62 -13.17
#